data_AF-A0A177HKJ2-F1
#
_entry.id   AF-A0A177HKJ2-F1
#
_cell.length_a   1.000
_cell.length_b   1.000
_cell.length_c   1.000
_cell.angle_alpha   90.00
_cell.angle_beta   90.00
_cell.angle_gamma   90.00
#
_symmetry.space_group_name_H-M   'P 1'
#
loop_
_entity.id
_entity.type
_entity.pdbx_description
1 polymer ?
#
loop_
_entity_poly.entity_id
_entity_poly.type
_entity_poly.pdbx_seq_one_letter_code
_entity_poly.pdbx_strand_id
1 'polypeptide(L)'
;MADDTAYYADNAGRNLARKFELQAYDLRAFLKSFENETGEEAITDGFGVLTESEEVTTAYLEFSAEALRAMTLVHRHLDDIADALKQVNANTEVGDQEVAALFGKSADGGK
;
A
#
# COMPACT_ATOMS: atom_id res chain seq x y z
N MET A 1 0.05 -22.48 -33.17
CA MET A 1 -0.54 -21.14 -32.96
C MET A 1 -0.28 -20.79 -31.52
N ALA A 2 0.46 -19.71 -31.27
CA ALA A 2 0.67 -19.24 -29.91
C ALA A 2 -0.70 -18.81 -29.37
N ASP A 3 -1.03 -19.28 -28.17
CA ASP A 3 -2.29 -18.94 -27.50
C ASP A 3 -2.28 -17.43 -27.24
N ASP A 4 -3.23 -16.71 -27.83
CA ASP A 4 -3.38 -15.24 -27.80
C ASP A 4 -3.81 -14.72 -26.41
N THR A 5 -3.68 -15.54 -25.38
CA THR A 5 -3.88 -15.17 -23.99
C THR A 5 -2.82 -14.16 -23.57
N ALA A 6 -3.23 -12.91 -23.45
CA ALA A 6 -2.44 -11.90 -22.76
C ALA A 6 -2.07 -12.42 -21.35
N TYR A 7 -0.77 -12.54 -21.06
CA TYR A 7 -0.26 -12.93 -19.74
C TYR A 7 -0.69 -11.96 -18.62
N TYR A 8 -1.17 -10.78 -18.99
CA TYR A 8 -1.65 -9.74 -18.10
C TYR A 8 -3.03 -9.29 -18.59
N ALA A 9 -4.06 -9.44 -17.74
CA ALA A 9 -5.39 -8.93 -18.07
C ALA A 9 -5.36 -7.39 -18.14
N ASP A 10 -6.16 -6.83 -19.04
CA ASP A 10 -6.25 -5.39 -19.21
C ASP A 10 -6.57 -4.69 -17.88
N ASN A 11 -5.86 -3.60 -17.59
CA ASN A 11 -5.93 -2.84 -16.34
C ASN A 11 -5.61 -3.60 -15.05
N ALA A 12 -5.18 -4.87 -15.08
CA ALA A 12 -4.94 -5.66 -13.86
C ALA A 12 -3.90 -4.99 -12.94
N GLY A 13 -2.81 -4.47 -13.50
CA GLY A 13 -1.75 -3.80 -12.75
C GLY A 13 -2.20 -2.46 -12.18
N ARG A 14 -3.00 -1.68 -12.92
CA ARG A 14 -3.55 -0.41 -12.45
C ARG A 14 -4.57 -0.63 -11.32
N ASN A 15 -5.41 -1.66 -11.44
CA ASN A 15 -6.36 -2.05 -10.40
C ASN A 15 -5.65 -2.57 -9.16
N LEU A 16 -4.57 -3.33 -9.31
CA LEU A 16 -3.77 -3.81 -8.19
C LEU A 16 -3.08 -2.65 -7.47
N ALA A 17 -2.44 -1.73 -8.21
CA ALA A 17 -1.83 -0.52 -7.63
C ALA A 17 -2.83 0.26 -6.78
N ARG A 18 -4.03 0.53 -7.32
CA ARG A 18 -5.10 1.24 -6.60
C ARG A 18 -5.53 0.51 -5.32
N LYS A 19 -5.57 -0.82 -5.32
CA LYS A 19 -5.90 -1.58 -4.11
C LYS A 19 -4.86 -1.37 -3.01
N PHE A 20 -3.58 -1.38 -3.37
CA PHE A 20 -2.50 -1.10 -2.41
C PHE A 20 -2.60 0.32 -1.84
N GLU A 21 -2.87 1.34 -2.67
CA GLU A 21 -3.07 2.72 -2.19
C GLU A 21 -4.24 2.85 -1.23
N LEU A 22 -5.38 2.21 -1.56
CA LEU A 22 -6.56 2.25 -0.69
C LEU A 22 -6.29 1.58 0.66
N GLN A 23 -5.61 0.43 0.65
CA GLN A 23 -5.24 -0.25 1.89
C GLN A 23 -4.22 0.55 2.71
N ALA A 24 -3.25 1.22 2.07
CA ALA A 24 -2.34 2.13 2.75
C ALA A 24 -3.10 3.30 3.39
N TYR A 25 -4.01 3.94 2.63
CA TYR A 25 -4.85 5.02 3.14
C TYR A 25 -5.70 4.60 4.35
N ASP A 26 -6.38 3.47 4.26
CA ASP A 26 -7.22 2.93 5.33
C ASP A 26 -6.39 2.61 6.58
N LEU A 27 -5.22 1.97 6.40
CA LEU A 27 -4.30 1.67 7.50
C LEU A 27 -3.78 2.95 8.17
N ARG A 28 -3.47 3.99 7.39
CA ARG A 28 -3.05 5.28 7.94
C ARG A 28 -4.14 5.93 8.79
N ALA A 29 -5.39 5.87 8.30
CA ALA A 29 -6.52 6.42 9.02
C ALA A 29 -6.73 5.67 10.35
N PHE A 30 -6.64 4.34 10.32
CA PHE A 30 -6.72 3.51 11.51
C PHE A 30 -5.58 3.82 12.49
N LEU A 31 -4.34 3.93 12.02
CA LEU A 31 -3.19 4.25 12.86
C LEU A 31 -3.32 5.61 13.55
N LYS A 32 -3.89 6.60 12.86
CA LYS A 32 -4.17 7.91 13.46
C LYS A 32 -5.23 7.82 14.57
N SER A 33 -6.27 6.99 14.40
CA SER A 33 -7.26 6.76 15.47
C SER A 33 -6.61 6.04 16.64
N PHE A 34 -5.86 4.98 16.36
CA PHE A 34 -5.15 4.18 17.35
C PHE A 34 -4.21 5.05 18.18
N GLU A 35 -3.36 5.87 17.56
CA GLU A 35 -2.46 6.78 18.26
C GLU A 35 -3.19 7.76 19.19
N ASN A 36 -4.36 8.27 18.77
CA ASN A 36 -5.16 9.16 19.63
C ASN A 36 -5.78 8.41 20.82
N GLU A 37 -6.18 7.16 20.63
CA GLU A 37 -6.84 6.32 21.63
C GLU A 37 -5.84 5.65 22.58
N THR A 38 -4.58 5.47 22.15
CA THR A 38 -3.50 4.85 22.92
C THR A 38 -2.38 5.84 23.27
N GLY A 39 -2.69 7.14 23.29
CA GLY A 39 -1.77 8.16 23.78
C GLY A 39 -1.55 8.04 25.30
N GLU A 40 -0.43 8.56 25.79
CA GLU A 40 -0.08 8.51 27.23
C GLU A 40 -1.19 9.08 28.12
N GLU A 41 -1.77 10.22 27.71
CA GLU A 41 -2.89 10.85 28.41
C GLU A 41 -4.15 9.98 28.37
N ALA A 42 -4.49 9.38 27.23
CA ALA A 42 -5.68 8.53 27.09
C ALA A 42 -5.56 7.21 27.89
N ILE A 43 -4.37 6.63 27.93
CA ILE A 43 -4.08 5.42 28.72
C ILE A 43 -4.11 5.76 30.21
N THR A 44 -3.44 6.83 30.63
CA THR A 44 -3.39 7.21 32.05
C THR A 44 -4.76 7.65 32.60
N ASP A 45 -5.59 8.36 31.82
CA ASP A 45 -6.98 8.66 32.17
C ASP A 45 -7.88 7.41 32.20
N GLY A 46 -7.66 6.48 31.27
CA GLY A 46 -8.45 5.24 31.15
C GLY A 46 -8.23 4.27 32.31
N PHE A 47 -7.02 4.17 32.85
CA PHE A 47 -6.71 3.35 34.02
C PHE A 47 -7.14 4.01 35.34
N GLY A 48 -7.19 5.35 35.39
CA GLY A 48 -7.56 6.11 36.59
C GLY A 48 -6.57 6.00 37.75
N VAL A 49 -6.76 6.81 38.80
CA VAL A 49 -5.89 6.91 40.01
C VAL A 49 -5.89 5.61 40.86
N LEU A 50 -6.60 4.57 40.44
CA LEU A 50 -6.84 3.36 41.24
C LEU A 50 -5.95 2.19 40.79
N THR A 51 -4.74 2.16 41.34
CA THR A 51 -4.06 0.93 41.82
C THR A 51 -3.56 -0.14 40.83
N GLU A 52 -3.53 0.05 39.52
CA GLU A 52 -2.79 -0.87 38.64
C GLU A 52 -1.34 -0.40 38.43
N SER A 53 -0.39 -1.32 38.65
CA SER A 53 1.06 -1.10 38.72
C SER A 53 1.56 -0.17 37.60
N GLU A 54 2.43 0.79 37.93
CA GLU A 54 3.18 1.62 36.96
C GLU A 54 3.80 0.78 35.83
N GLU A 55 4.15 -0.47 36.15
CA GLU A 55 4.60 -1.50 35.21
C GLU A 55 3.57 -1.87 34.13
N VAL A 56 2.28 -2.01 34.48
CA VAL A 56 1.20 -2.35 33.54
C VAL A 56 0.93 -1.17 32.59
N THR A 57 0.90 0.04 33.13
CA THR A 57 0.76 1.27 32.32
C THR A 57 1.92 1.40 31.35
N THR A 58 3.15 1.20 31.83
CA THR A 58 4.37 1.23 31.00
C THR A 58 4.35 0.16 29.92
N ALA A 59 4.01 -1.09 30.26
CA ALA A 59 3.94 -2.18 29.29
C ALA A 59 2.90 -1.91 28.18
N TYR A 60 1.76 -1.31 28.52
CA TYR A 60 0.73 -0.96 27.55
C TYR A 60 1.16 0.17 26.63
N LEU A 61 1.86 1.17 27.16
CA LEU A 61 2.46 2.27 26.37
C LEU A 61 3.52 1.75 25.40
N GLU A 62 4.45 0.91 25.88
CA GLU A 62 5.49 0.30 25.05
C GLU A 62 4.89 -0.56 23.95
N PHE A 63 3.91 -1.41 24.29
CA PHE A 63 3.21 -2.23 23.32
C PHE A 63 2.52 -1.38 22.24
N SER A 64 1.79 -0.35 22.66
CA SER A 64 1.06 0.53 21.74
C SER A 64 2.02 1.28 20.81
N ALA A 65 3.15 1.75 21.33
CA ALA A 65 4.18 2.41 20.53
C ALA A 65 4.81 1.47 19.50
N GLU A 66 5.12 0.23 19.88
CA GLU A 66 5.71 -0.76 18.96
C GLU A 66 4.69 -1.21 17.90
N ALA A 67 3.42 -1.40 18.29
CA ALA A 67 2.35 -1.71 17.35
C ALA A 67 2.17 -0.59 16.31
N LEU A 68 2.16 0.68 16.76
CA LEU A 68 2.09 1.85 15.88
C LEU A 68 3.29 1.89 14.92
N ARG A 69 4.50 1.62 15.43
CA ARG A 69 5.73 1.57 14.64
C ARG A 69 5.67 0.48 13.56
N ALA A 70 5.33 -0.75 13.95
CA ALA A 70 5.25 -1.89 13.05
C ALA A 70 4.21 -1.66 11.94
N MET A 71 3.02 -1.19 12.29
CA MET A 71 1.96 -0.92 11.33
C MET A 71 2.27 0.28 10.42
N THR A 72 3.02 1.27 10.91
CA THR A 72 3.53 2.37 10.06
C THR A 72 4.51 1.85 8.99
N LEU A 73 5.31 0.83 9.29
CA LEU A 73 6.16 0.19 8.28
C LEU A 73 5.33 -0.56 7.23
N VAL A 74 4.29 -1.29 7.66
CA VAL A 74 3.36 -1.97 6.75
C VAL A 74 2.72 -0.96 5.80
N HIS A 75 2.20 0.15 6.34
CA HIS A 75 1.66 1.25 5.54
C HIS A 75 2.62 1.70 4.44
N ARG A 76 3.88 1.98 4.78
CA ARG A 76 4.88 2.44 3.81
C ARG A 76 5.14 1.39 2.73
N HIS A 77 5.20 0.12 3.10
CA HIS A 77 5.38 -0.95 2.10
C HIS A 77 4.20 -1.09 1.15
N LEU A 78 2.96 -0.84 1.60
CA LEU A 78 1.81 -0.81 0.71
C LEU A 78 1.93 0.33 -0.31
N ASP A 79 2.34 1.53 0.12
CA ASP A 79 2.59 2.66 -0.77
C ASP A 79 3.73 2.35 -1.77
N ASP A 80 4.85 1.80 -1.30
CA ASP A 80 5.99 1.45 -2.15
C ASP A 80 5.58 0.44 -3.25
N ILE A 81 4.76 -0.56 -2.89
CA ILE A 81 4.23 -1.53 -3.85
C ILE A 81 3.30 -0.86 -4.87
N ALA A 82 2.42 0.04 -4.41
CA ALA A 82 1.54 0.77 -5.31
C ALA A 82 2.33 1.59 -6.34
N ASP A 83 3.37 2.29 -5.90
CA ASP A 83 4.21 3.12 -6.77
C ASP A 83 5.04 2.27 -7.75
N ALA A 84 5.59 1.15 -7.29
CA ALA A 84 6.26 0.20 -8.17
C ALA A 84 5.32 -0.34 -9.26
N LEU A 85 4.08 -0.68 -8.91
CA LEU A 85 3.07 -1.14 -9.88
C LEU A 85 2.70 -0.05 -10.88
N LYS A 86 2.55 1.21 -10.45
CA LYS A 86 2.33 2.33 -11.38
C LYS A 86 3.48 2.48 -12.37
N GLN A 87 4.72 2.37 -11.89
CA GLN A 87 5.91 2.45 -12.74
C GLN A 87 5.94 1.32 -13.76
N VAL A 88 5.63 0.08 -13.34
CA VAL A 88 5.52 -1.07 -14.26
C VAL A 88 4.48 -0.80 -15.34
N ASN A 89 3.28 -0.35 -14.96
CA ASN A 89 2.23 -0.04 -15.94
C ASN A 89 2.67 1.04 -16.94
N ALA A 90 3.28 2.12 -16.46
CA ALA A 90 3.78 3.20 -17.32
C ALA A 90 4.86 2.70 -18.30
N ASN A 91 5.80 1.87 -17.82
CA ASN A 91 6.83 1.28 -18.67
C ASN A 91 6.25 0.34 -19.72
N THR A 92 5.24 -0.47 -19.35
CA THR A 92 4.54 -1.35 -20.29
C THR A 92 3.82 -0.55 -21.37
N GLU A 93 3.11 0.52 -21.00
CA GLU A 93 2.42 1.39 -21.97
C GLU A 93 3.37 2.05 -22.97
N VAL A 94 4.53 2.52 -22.49
CA VAL A 94 5.57 3.08 -23.36
C VAL A 94 6.16 1.99 -24.27
N GLY A 95 6.47 0.82 -23.71
CA GLY A 95 6.98 -0.32 -24.48
C GLY A 95 6.02 -0.76 -25.58
N ASP A 96 4.72 -0.84 -25.29
CA ASP A 96 3.69 -1.19 -26.27
C ASP A 96 3.61 -0.14 -27.39
N GLN A 97 3.72 1.15 -27.04
CA GLN A 97 3.75 2.24 -28.03
C GLN A 97 5.00 2.18 -28.93
N GLU A 98 6.17 1.90 -28.35
CA GLU A 98 7.43 1.76 -29.10
C GLU A 98 7.40 0.55 -30.04
N VAL A 99 6.92 -0.60 -29.57
CA VAL A 99 6.74 -1.80 -30.39
C VAL A 99 5.73 -1.53 -31.51
N ALA A 100 4.61 -0.89 -31.21
CA ALA A 100 3.63 -0.49 -32.22
C ALA A 100 4.22 0.50 -33.24
N ALA A 101 5.09 1.42 -32.83
CA ALA A 101 5.77 2.33 -33.75
C ALA A 101 6.77 1.60 -34.67
N LEU A 102 7.49 0.60 -34.14
CA LEU A 102 8.48 -0.18 -34.88
C LEU A 102 7.85 -1.18 -35.87
N PHE A 103 6.73 -1.80 -35.50
CA PHE A 103 6.14 -2.92 -36.26
C PHE A 103 4.75 -2.63 -36.84
N GLY A 104 4.03 -1.63 -36.32
CA GLY A 104 2.66 -1.28 -36.74
C GLY A 104 2.56 -0.59 -38.10
N LYS A 105 3.67 -0.20 -38.72
CA LYS A 105 3.70 0.39 -40.07
C LYS A 105 3.91 -0.64 -41.20
N SER A 106 4.21 -1.90 -40.88
CA SER A 106 4.56 -2.93 -41.86
C SER A 106 3.37 -3.71 -42.42
N ALA A 107 2.14 -3.41 -42.00
CA ALA A 107 0.93 -4.12 -42.46
C ALA A 107 0.25 -3.50 -43.70
N ASP A 108 0.76 -2.38 -44.25
CA ASP A 108 0.14 -1.67 -45.40
C ASP A 108 1.03 -1.66 -46.66
N GLY A 109 2.02 -2.57 -46.74
CA GLY A 109 2.96 -2.70 -47.86
C GLY A 109 2.63 -3.86 -48.80
N GLY A 110 1.34 -4.09 -49.08
CA GLY A 110 0.86 -5.18 -49.93
C GLY A 110 0.02 -4.69 -51.11
N LYS A 111 0.65 -3.96 -52.05
CA LYS A 111 0.26 -3.89 -53.47
C LYS A 111 1.49 -3.71 -54.35
#